data_AF-A0A925MF19-F1
#
_entry.id   AF-A0A925MF19-F1
#
_cell.length_a   1.000
_cell.length_b   1.000
_cell.length_c   1.000
_cell.angle_alpha   90.00
_cell.angle_beta   90.00
_cell.angle_gamma   90.00
#
_symmetry.space_group_name_H-M   'P 1'
#
loop_
_entity.id
_entity.type
_entity.pdbx_description
1 polymer ?
#
loop_
_entity_poly.entity_id
_entity_poly.type
_entity_poly.pdbx_seq_one_letter_code
_entity_poly.pdbx_strand_id
1 'polypeptide(L)'
;MRLLAVEVAGAATNGSAAAAPVTGWPKVKRGDEITLTWTFEARGKVAPSWRIFAHIEGPSGPFINGDHRPVRPFEWWRAGQFIRYTTTVIVPRTAPAGRYVVWTGMFAGKRRAEARAPHAKIVDDAVAATELEVSP
;
A
#
# COMPACT_ATOMS: atom_id res chain seq x y z
N MET A 1 14.40 -2.17 -7.83
CA MET A 1 13.85 -1.83 -6.49
C MET A 1 13.15 -3.07 -5.95
N ARG A 2 12.99 -3.20 -4.63
CA ARG A 2 12.19 -4.25 -4.01
C ARG A 2 11.25 -3.63 -2.97
N LEU A 3 9.95 -3.91 -3.07
CA LEU A 3 9.01 -3.64 -1.98
C LEU A 3 9.20 -4.70 -0.89
N LEU A 4 9.40 -4.27 0.35
CA LEU A 4 9.58 -5.17 1.49
C LEU A 4 8.28 -5.35 2.26
N ALA A 5 7.56 -4.25 2.49
CA ALA A 5 6.32 -4.28 3.25
C ALA A 5 5.44 -3.07 2.91
N VAL A 6 4.13 -3.27 3.02
CA VAL A 6 3.12 -2.21 3.13
C VAL A 6 2.32 -2.50 4.39
N GLU A 7 2.34 -1.57 5.33
CA GLU A 7 1.60 -1.69 6.59
C GLU A 7 0.43 -0.71 6.56
N VAL A 8 -0.75 -1.16 7.03
CA VAL A 8 -1.95 -0.32 7.15
C VAL A 8 -2.17 0.00 8.61
N ALA A 9 -2.27 1.29 8.93
CA ALA A 9 -2.77 1.78 10.21
C ALA A 9 -4.03 2.60 9.97
N GLY A 10 -5.15 2.22 10.57
CA GLY A 10 -6.33 3.08 10.63
C GLY A 10 -6.16 4.16 11.70
N ALA A 11 -6.96 5.22 11.62
CA ALA A 11 -7.18 6.09 12.76
C ALA A 11 -7.77 5.26 13.92
N ALA A 12 -6.89 4.76 14.81
CA ALA A 12 -7.32 4.13 16.04
C ALA A 12 -8.21 5.14 16.78
N THR A 13 -9.43 4.73 17.12
CA THR A 13 -10.20 5.42 18.16
C THR A 13 -9.31 5.52 19.39
N ASN A 14 -8.92 6.74 19.77
CA ASN A 14 -8.11 7.13 20.92
C ASN A 14 -7.68 5.98 21.86
N GLY A 15 -6.40 5.63 21.84
CA GLY A 15 -5.81 4.72 22.81
C GLY A 15 -4.36 4.44 22.52
N SER A 16 -3.45 5.19 23.16
CA SER A 16 -2.05 4.81 23.29
C SER A 16 -1.95 3.47 24.02
N ALA A 17 -1.52 2.42 23.33
CA ALA A 17 -0.97 1.22 23.96
C ALA A 17 0.02 0.55 23.00
N ALA A 18 1.13 0.08 23.55
CA ALA A 18 2.14 -0.72 22.87
C ALA A 18 1.46 -1.81 22.03
N ALA A 19 1.86 -1.92 20.76
CA ALA A 19 1.26 -2.84 19.80
C ALA A 19 1.48 -4.29 20.23
N ALA A 20 0.47 -4.88 20.90
CA ALA A 20 0.29 -6.31 20.88
C ALA A 20 0.16 -6.76 19.41
N PRO A 21 0.62 -7.97 19.05
CA PRO A 21 0.42 -8.46 17.69
C PRO A 21 -1.08 -8.53 17.42
N VAL A 22 -1.56 -7.65 16.54
CA VAL A 22 -2.94 -7.74 16.05
C VAL A 22 -3.01 -9.02 15.25
N THR A 23 -3.71 -10.03 15.79
CA THR A 23 -4.00 -11.25 15.04
C THR A 23 -5.14 -10.92 14.08
N GLY A 24 -4.84 -10.90 12.78
CA GLY A 24 -5.79 -10.55 11.73
C GLY A 24 -5.48 -9.21 11.04
N TRP A 25 -6.31 -8.86 10.08
CA TRP A 25 -6.13 -7.65 9.27
C TRP A 25 -6.56 -6.39 10.04
N PRO A 26 -5.90 -5.24 9.82
CA PRO A 26 -6.34 -3.97 10.39
C PRO A 26 -7.81 -3.68 10.07
N LYS A 27 -8.59 -3.37 11.10
CA LYS A 27 -10.01 -3.01 10.97
C LYS A 27 -10.16 -1.49 10.89
N VAL A 28 -10.91 -1.02 9.91
CA VAL A 28 -11.17 0.40 9.66
C VAL A 28 -12.66 0.63 9.40
N LYS A 29 -13.13 1.87 9.54
CA LYS A 29 -14.51 2.26 9.28
C LYS A 29 -14.60 3.10 8.02
N ARG A 30 -15.82 3.17 7.48
CA ARG A 30 -16.14 4.09 6.38
C ARG A 30 -15.92 5.53 6.83
N GLY A 31 -15.24 6.32 6.01
CA GLY A 31 -14.86 7.70 6.31
C GLY A 31 -13.57 7.84 7.11
N ASP A 32 -12.94 6.75 7.56
CA ASP A 32 -11.65 6.83 8.23
C ASP A 32 -10.56 7.23 7.24
N GLU A 33 -9.61 8.01 7.74
CA GLU A 33 -8.30 8.14 7.10
C GLU A 33 -7.43 6.96 7.52
N ILE A 34 -6.84 6.28 6.53
CA ILE A 34 -5.88 5.20 6.75
C ILE A 34 -4.49 5.67 6.33
N THR A 35 -3.50 5.34 7.14
CA THR A 35 -2.09 5.55 6.85
C THR A 35 -1.48 4.27 6.30
N LEU A 36 -0.93 4.34 5.10
CA LEU A 36 -0.12 3.30 4.49
C LEU A 36 1.35 3.61 4.74
N THR A 37 2.07 2.69 5.37
CA THR A 37 3.53 2.80 5.51
C THR A 37 4.21 1.89 4.52
N TRP A 38 5.00 2.50 3.65
CA TRP A 38 5.74 1.84 2.59
C TRP A 38 7.18 1.60 3.02
N THR A 39 7.68 0.39 2.87
CA THR A 39 9.09 0.07 3.09
C THR A 39 9.70 -0.56 1.85
N PHE A 40 10.70 0.11 1.29
CA PHE A 40 11.41 -0.34 0.10
C PHE A 40 12.89 -0.54 0.37
N GLU A 41 13.46 -1.47 -0.39
CA GLU A 41 14.90 -1.56 -0.60
C GLU A 41 15.24 -1.07 -2.02
N ALA A 42 16.08 -0.05 -2.09
CA ALA A 42 16.63 0.44 -3.34
C ALA A 42 17.70 -0.54 -3.85
N ARG A 43 17.48 -1.07 -5.06
CA ARG A 43 18.41 -2.01 -5.72
C ARG A 43 19.17 -1.39 -6.90
N GLY A 44 19.02 -0.07 -7.09
CA GLY A 44 19.53 0.66 -8.24
C GLY A 44 18.67 1.87 -8.53
N LYS A 45 19.07 2.64 -9.56
CA LYS A 45 18.32 3.82 -10.00
C LYS A 45 16.99 3.42 -10.64
N VAL A 46 15.96 4.22 -10.42
CA VAL A 46 14.65 4.10 -11.06
C VAL A 46 14.40 5.38 -11.86
N ALA A 47 13.88 5.25 -13.08
CA ALA A 47 13.66 6.41 -13.95
C ALA A 47 12.52 7.33 -13.45
N PRO A 48 12.59 8.66 -13.68
CA PRO A 48 11.61 9.66 -13.22
C PRO A 48 10.15 9.45 -13.62
N SER A 49 9.92 8.68 -14.68
CA SER A 49 8.60 8.39 -15.23
C SER A 49 7.83 7.36 -14.41
N TRP A 50 8.52 6.61 -13.56
CA TRP A 50 7.90 5.57 -12.73
C TRP A 50 7.22 6.17 -11.51
N ARG A 51 6.10 5.55 -11.14
CA ARG A 51 5.29 5.87 -9.96
C ARG A 51 4.95 4.58 -9.22
N ILE A 52 4.57 4.70 -7.95
CA ILE A 52 3.96 3.60 -7.20
C ILE A 52 2.46 3.67 -7.46
N PHE A 53 1.85 2.53 -7.81
CA PHE A 53 0.40 2.42 -7.74
C PHE A 53 -0.01 1.76 -6.43
N ALA A 54 -1.14 2.18 -5.90
CA ALA A 54 -1.75 1.60 -4.70
C ALA A 54 -3.25 1.53 -4.94
N HIS A 55 -3.72 0.34 -5.28
CA HIS A 55 -5.12 0.07 -5.57
C HIS A 55 -5.69 -0.73 -4.41
N ILE A 56 -6.68 -0.19 -3.71
CA ILE A 56 -7.33 -0.90 -2.61
C ILE A 56 -8.69 -1.36 -3.10
N GLU A 57 -8.85 -2.67 -3.23
CA GLU A 57 -10.00 -3.29 -3.88
C GLU A 57 -10.84 -4.07 -2.86
N GLY A 58 -12.13 -3.77 -2.84
CA GLY A 58 -13.13 -4.42 -1.97
C GLY A 58 -13.98 -5.49 -2.67
N PRO A 59 -14.89 -6.15 -1.93
CA PRO A 59 -15.63 -7.32 -2.41
C PRO A 59 -16.60 -7.04 -3.57
N SER A 60 -17.08 -5.81 -3.73
CA SER A 60 -17.98 -5.40 -4.82
C SER A 60 -17.30 -4.47 -5.84
N GLY A 61 -15.97 -4.45 -5.86
CA GLY A 61 -15.18 -3.66 -6.81
C GLY A 61 -15.07 -2.13 -6.59
N PRO A 62 -15.37 -1.51 -5.44
CA PRO A 62 -14.94 -0.14 -5.22
C PRO A 62 -13.41 -0.07 -5.09
N PHE A 63 -12.88 1.01 -5.64
CA PHE A 63 -11.46 1.25 -5.86
C PHE A 63 -11.05 2.51 -5.10
N ILE A 64 -10.16 2.36 -4.11
CA ILE A 64 -9.45 3.52 -3.54
C ILE A 64 -8.13 3.63 -4.28
N ASN A 65 -7.94 4.75 -4.98
CA ASN A 65 -6.68 5.07 -5.65
C ASN A 65 -5.73 5.78 -4.67
N GLY A 66 -4.56 5.18 -4.43
CA GLY A 66 -3.46 5.76 -3.68
C GLY A 66 -2.18 5.92 -4.52
N ASP A 67 -2.30 6.02 -5.85
CA ASP A 67 -1.17 6.15 -6.76
C ASP A 67 -0.38 7.42 -6.50
N HIS A 68 0.93 7.29 -6.35
CA HIS A 68 1.76 8.40 -5.91
C HIS A 68 3.18 8.33 -6.49
N ARG A 69 3.86 9.48 -6.43
CA ARG A 69 5.32 9.51 -6.46
C ARG A 69 5.80 9.31 -5.01
N PRO A 70 6.86 8.54 -4.76
CA PRO A 70 7.42 8.45 -3.42
C PRO A 70 7.82 9.83 -2.90
N VAL A 71 7.67 10.05 -1.59
CA VAL A 71 8.02 11.33 -0.93
C VAL A 71 9.45 11.75 -1.24
N ARG A 72 10.38 10.78 -1.24
CA ARG A 72 11.75 10.97 -1.75
C ARG A 72 11.80 10.51 -3.21
N PRO A 73 12.07 11.41 -4.18
CA PRO A 73 12.12 11.06 -5.59
C PRO A 73 13.04 9.85 -5.88
N PHE A 74 12.61 8.98 -6.79
CA PHE A 74 13.31 7.75 -7.16
C PHE A 74 14.76 7.96 -7.62
N GLU A 75 15.02 9.09 -8.25
CA GLU A 75 16.29 9.53 -8.78
C GLU A 75 17.36 9.66 -7.69
N TRP A 76 16.94 9.86 -6.45
CA TRP A 76 17.82 10.02 -5.31
C TRP A 76 18.16 8.69 -4.63
N TRP A 77 17.46 7.61 -4.99
CA TRP A 77 17.64 6.30 -4.37
C TRP A 77 18.95 5.67 -4.84
N ARG A 78 19.75 5.22 -3.87
CA ARG A 78 21.02 4.53 -4.10
C ARG A 78 20.88 3.07 -3.71
N ALA A 79 21.56 2.19 -4.43
CA ALA A 79 21.54 0.77 -4.11
C ALA A 79 21.94 0.52 -2.65
N GLY A 80 21.22 -0.36 -1.96
CA GLY A 80 21.41 -0.67 -0.54
C GLY A 80 20.67 0.25 0.43
N GLN A 81 20.03 1.32 -0.04
CA GLN A 81 19.20 2.17 0.83
C GLN A 81 17.86 1.50 1.15
N PHE A 82 17.45 1.59 2.42
CA PHE A 82 16.09 1.32 2.85
C PHE A 82 15.32 2.63 2.93
N ILE A 83 14.22 2.73 2.20
CA ILE A 83 13.38 3.92 2.13
C ILE A 83 12.04 3.58 2.76
N ARG A 84 11.69 4.28 3.85
CA ARG A 84 10.40 4.16 4.52
C ARG A 84 9.69 5.50 4.53
N TYR A 85 8.43 5.52 4.16
CA TYR A 85 7.59 6.72 4.16
C TYR A 85 6.11 6.36 4.29
N THR A 86 5.28 7.35 4.59
CA THR A 86 3.82 7.18 4.72
C THR A 86 3.06 7.92 3.63
N THR A 87 1.88 7.40 3.30
CA THR A 87 0.84 8.10 2.54
C THR A 87 -0.50 7.88 3.22
N THR A 88 -1.47 8.77 2.99
CA THR A 88 -2.83 8.61 3.51
C THR A 88 -3.83 8.40 2.39
N VAL A 89 -4.87 7.61 2.66
CA VAL A 89 -6.06 7.53 1.80
C VAL A 89 -7.30 7.48 2.68
N ILE A 90 -8.43 7.93 2.14
CA ILE A 90 -9.71 7.96 2.87
C ILE A 90 -10.53 6.75 2.43
N VAL A 91 -11.06 6.00 3.39
CA VAL A 91 -12.05 4.96 3.13
C VAL A 91 -13.37 5.64 2.74
N PRO A 92 -13.92 5.44 1.53
CA PRO A 92 -15.16 6.10 1.14
C PRO A 92 -16.30 5.82 2.12
N ARG A 93 -17.17 6.80 2.36
CA ARG A 93 -18.37 6.61 3.22
C ARG A 93 -19.33 5.55 2.67
N THR A 94 -19.24 5.27 1.38
CA THR A 94 -20.01 4.27 0.63
C THR A 94 -19.30 2.92 0.51
N ALA A 95 -18.09 2.77 1.05
CA ALA A 95 -17.30 1.54 0.93
C ALA A 95 -18.04 0.37 1.59
N PRO A 96 -18.38 -0.70 0.85
CA PRO A 96 -19.05 -1.86 1.43
C PRO A 96 -18.20 -2.52 2.50
N ALA A 97 -18.84 -3.09 3.51
CA ALA A 97 -18.14 -3.85 4.53
C ALA A 97 -17.47 -5.09 3.92
N GLY A 98 -16.35 -5.51 4.50
CA GLY A 98 -15.66 -6.73 4.12
C GLY A 98 -14.15 -6.54 3.96
N ARG A 99 -13.53 -7.55 3.37
CA ARG A 99 -12.08 -7.65 3.18
C ARG A 99 -11.65 -6.90 1.94
N TYR A 100 -10.64 -6.04 2.08
CA TYR A 100 -10.02 -5.29 1.01
C TYR A 100 -8.57 -5.71 0.88
N VAL A 101 -8.08 -5.77 -0.36
CA VAL A 101 -6.69 -6.09 -0.67
C VAL A 101 -5.98 -4.83 -1.16
N VAL A 102 -4.79 -4.56 -0.63
CA VAL A 102 -3.92 -3.49 -1.10
C VAL A 102 -3.01 -4.06 -2.18
N TRP A 103 -3.34 -3.77 -3.43
CA TRP A 103 -2.54 -4.10 -4.60
C TRP A 103 -1.55 -2.99 -4.90
N THR A 104 -0.30 -3.36 -5.19
CA THR A 104 0.74 -2.36 -5.50
C THR A 104 1.82 -2.89 -6.42
N GLY A 105 2.55 -1.96 -7.01
CA GLY A 105 3.70 -2.19 -7.87
C GLY A 105 4.16 -0.86 -8.45
N MET A 106 4.88 -0.90 -9.57
CA MET A 106 5.30 0.30 -10.27
C MET A 106 4.62 0.43 -11.62
N PHE A 107 4.36 1.67 -12.02
CA PHE A 107 3.81 1.96 -13.34
C PHE A 107 4.45 3.20 -13.99
N ALA A 108 4.45 3.22 -15.32
CA ALA A 108 4.82 4.37 -16.14
C ALA A 108 3.91 4.42 -17.38
N GLY A 109 2.91 5.29 -17.37
CA GLY A 109 1.84 5.28 -18.38
C GLY A 109 1.08 3.96 -18.35
N LYS A 110 1.01 3.26 -19.50
CA LYS A 110 0.36 1.94 -19.62
C LYS A 110 1.25 0.76 -19.21
N ARG A 111 2.51 1.01 -18.83
CA ARG A 111 3.48 -0.05 -18.50
C ARG A 111 3.46 -0.35 -17.01
N ARG A 112 3.52 -1.64 -16.66
CA ARG A 112 3.86 -2.13 -15.32
C ARG A 112 5.32 -2.58 -15.27
N ALA A 113 5.94 -2.52 -14.09
CA ALA A 113 7.24 -3.15 -13.87
C ALA A 113 7.02 -4.58 -13.40
N GLU A 114 7.82 -5.53 -13.88
CA GLU A 114 7.74 -6.93 -13.48
C GLU A 114 7.77 -7.07 -11.95
N ALA A 115 6.76 -7.75 -11.40
CA ALA A 115 6.66 -8.02 -9.97
C ALA A 115 7.24 -9.38 -9.59
N ARG A 116 7.92 -9.43 -8.44
CA ARG A 116 8.40 -10.67 -7.82
C ARG A 116 8.13 -10.64 -6.33
N ALA A 117 7.35 -11.60 -5.85
CA ALA A 117 6.97 -11.72 -4.45
C ALA A 117 6.74 -13.22 -4.12
N PRO A 118 7.70 -13.90 -3.46
CA PRO A 118 7.61 -15.35 -3.25
C PRO A 118 6.48 -15.78 -2.31
N HIS A 119 5.92 -14.86 -1.53
CA HIS A 119 4.92 -15.14 -0.50
C HIS A 119 3.64 -14.32 -0.68
N ALA A 120 3.44 -13.69 -1.83
CA ALA A 120 2.26 -12.88 -2.11
C ALA A 120 1.70 -13.21 -3.49
N LYS A 121 0.37 -13.08 -3.63
CA LYS A 121 -0.30 -13.22 -4.91
C LYS A 121 0.13 -12.10 -5.85
N ILE A 122 0.39 -12.44 -7.12
CA ILE A 122 0.67 -11.48 -8.19
C ILE A 122 -0.40 -11.62 -9.28
N VAL A 123 -0.97 -10.51 -9.72
CA VAL A 123 -1.89 -10.43 -10.86
C VAL A 123 -1.53 -9.19 -11.68
N ASP A 124 -1.26 -9.33 -12.98
CA ASP A 124 -0.90 -8.21 -13.86
C ASP A 124 0.21 -7.29 -13.28
N ASP A 125 1.29 -7.90 -12.78
CA ASP A 125 2.39 -7.21 -12.10
C ASP A 125 2.00 -6.39 -10.85
N ALA A 126 0.81 -6.63 -10.30
CA ALA A 126 0.38 -6.13 -9.00
C ALA A 126 0.57 -7.18 -7.92
N VAL A 127 1.26 -6.81 -6.86
CA VAL A 127 1.46 -7.62 -5.65
C VAL A 127 0.34 -7.31 -4.67
N ALA A 128 -0.33 -8.35 -4.15
CA ALA A 128 -1.20 -8.23 -2.98
C ALA A 128 -0.33 -8.05 -1.73
N ALA A 129 -0.02 -6.80 -1.38
CA ALA A 129 1.00 -6.50 -0.37
C ALA A 129 0.49 -6.66 1.07
N THR A 130 -0.79 -6.37 1.30
CA THR A 130 -1.45 -6.50 2.59
C THR A 130 -2.95 -6.39 2.40
N GLU A 131 -3.70 -6.54 3.49
CA GLU A 131 -5.16 -6.50 3.48
C GLU A 131 -5.68 -5.76 4.71
N LEU A 132 -6.92 -5.32 4.63
CA LEU A 132 -7.64 -4.63 5.69
C LEU A 132 -9.12 -5.02 5.66
N GLU A 133 -9.82 -4.84 6.78
CA GLU A 133 -11.25 -5.11 6.90
C GLU A 133 -12.00 -3.80 7.13
N VAL A 134 -12.94 -3.48 6.23
CA VAL A 134 -13.89 -2.38 6.43
C VAL A 134 -15.06 -2.90 7.24
N SER A 135 -15.26 -2.34 8.42
CA SER A 135 -16.34 -2.73 9.32
C SER A 135 -17.72 -2.25 8.82
N PRO A 136 -18.82 -2.90 9.25
CA PRO A 136 -20.19 -2.48 8.98
C PRO A 136 -20.51 -1.04 9.34
#